data_AF-A0A645I8F7-F1
#
_entry.id   AF-A0A645I8F7-F1
#
_cell.length_a   1.000
_cell.length_b   1.000
_cell.length_c   1.000
_cell.angle_alpha   90.00
_cell.angle_beta   90.00
_cell.angle_gamma   90.00
#
_symmetry.space_group_name_H-M   'P 1'
#
loop_
_entity.id
_entity.type
_entity.pdbx_description
1 polymer ?
#
loop_
_entity_poly.entity_id
_entity_poly.type
_entity_poly.pdbx_seq_one_letter_code
_entity_poly.pdbx_strand_id
1 'polypeptide(L)'
;MRSEKSTRNRTPLPAEVTASLPLLKTELLHLSPKLILTLGNTPLKAVFALAGEKPPIIGSAHGKIHTLLMEGVSFSLIPLYHPASGIYNRALVEVMEQDAAFVGSVMQTLKS
;
A
#
# COMPACT_ATOMS: atom_id res chain seq x y z
N MET A 1 -23.34 5.58 24.26
CA MET A 1 -22.97 4.16 24.38
C MET A 1 -23.30 3.48 23.06
N ARG A 2 -22.29 3.13 22.25
CA ARG A 2 -22.47 2.56 20.89
C ARG A 2 -22.64 1.04 20.99
N SER A 3 -23.60 0.51 20.24
CA SER A 3 -23.94 -0.93 20.16
C SER A 3 -22.81 -1.75 19.52
N GLU A 4 -22.49 -2.90 20.12
CA GLU A 4 -21.40 -3.83 19.77
C GLU A 4 -21.57 -4.59 18.43
N LYS A 5 -22.50 -4.17 17.57
CA LYS A 5 -22.82 -4.85 16.29
C LYS A 5 -22.75 -3.89 15.10
N SER A 6 -21.54 -3.57 14.61
CA SER A 6 -21.24 -3.32 13.18
C SER A 6 -19.75 -3.00 12.97
N THR A 7 -18.87 -3.97 13.20
CA THR A 7 -17.42 -3.86 12.95
C THR A 7 -16.96 -4.60 11.70
N ARG A 8 -17.87 -5.19 10.91
CA ARG A 8 -17.50 -5.99 9.73
C ARG A 8 -17.39 -5.12 8.48
N ASN A 9 -16.17 -5.04 7.94
CA ASN A 9 -15.85 -4.60 6.57
C ASN A 9 -16.14 -3.14 6.21
N ARG A 10 -16.15 -2.21 7.18
CA ARG A 10 -16.13 -0.78 6.84
C ARG A 10 -14.71 -0.31 6.55
N THR A 11 -14.56 0.66 5.66
CA THR A 11 -13.30 1.39 5.50
C THR A 11 -12.94 2.08 6.83
N PRO A 12 -11.67 2.02 7.27
CA PRO A 12 -11.20 2.77 8.42
C PRO A 12 -11.45 4.27 8.23
N LEU A 13 -11.82 4.95 9.30
CA LEU A 13 -11.92 6.41 9.30
C LEU A 13 -10.52 7.02 9.18
N PRO A 14 -10.38 8.23 8.62
CA PRO A 14 -9.08 8.90 8.54
C PRO A 14 -8.37 8.99 9.89
N ALA A 15 -9.11 9.29 10.97
CA ALA A 15 -8.55 9.35 12.33
C ALA A 15 -8.00 7.99 12.83
N GLU A 16 -8.64 6.88 12.44
CA GLU A 16 -8.19 5.53 12.81
C GLU A 16 -6.90 5.17 12.05
N VAL A 17 -6.80 5.56 10.78
CA VAL A 17 -5.57 5.42 10.00
C VAL A 17 -4.46 6.28 10.60
N THR A 18 -4.72 7.54 10.93
CA THR A 18 -3.74 8.42 11.56
C THR A 18 -3.24 7.87 12.90
N ALA A 19 -4.14 7.31 13.70
CA ALA A 19 -3.78 6.69 14.98
C ALA A 19 -2.88 5.45 14.83
N SER A 20 -2.95 4.72 13.70
CA SER A 20 -2.11 3.54 13.45
C SER A 20 -0.78 3.86 12.77
N LEU A 21 -0.61 5.07 12.21
CA LEU A 21 0.62 5.48 11.53
C LEU A 21 1.90 5.31 12.38
N PRO A 22 1.93 5.63 13.69
CA PRO A 22 3.14 5.44 14.50
C PRO A 22 3.60 3.98 14.57
N LEU A 23 2.66 3.03 14.64
CA LEU A 23 2.98 1.60 14.63
C LEU A 23 3.53 1.18 13.27
N LEU A 24 2.84 1.52 12.18
CA LEU A 24 3.29 1.20 10.83
C LEU A 24 4.69 1.78 10.53
N LYS A 25 4.93 3.03 10.94
CA LYS A 25 6.24 3.67 10.82
C LYS A 25 7.31 2.87 11.55
N THR A 26 7.03 2.47 12.78
CA THR A 26 7.93 1.66 13.60
C THR A 26 8.26 0.36 12.90
N GLU A 27 7.27 -0.35 12.38
CA GLU A 27 7.46 -1.61 11.64
C GLU A 27 8.33 -1.40 10.39
N LEU A 28 8.05 -0.38 9.58
CA LEU A 28 8.79 -0.11 8.35
C LEU A 28 10.26 0.26 8.61
N LEU A 29 10.52 1.11 9.61
CA LEU A 29 11.89 1.49 9.95
C LEU A 29 12.68 0.32 10.55
N HIS A 30 12.05 -0.48 11.42
CA HIS A 30 12.71 -1.64 12.01
C HIS A 30 12.98 -2.77 11.01
N LEU A 31 12.03 -3.06 10.12
CA LEU A 31 12.21 -4.10 9.10
C LEU A 31 13.10 -3.64 7.95
N SER A 32 13.16 -2.33 7.69
CA SER A 32 13.90 -1.72 6.57
C SER A 32 13.72 -2.50 5.25
N PRO A 33 12.47 -2.76 4.81
CA PRO A 33 12.24 -3.56 3.61
C PRO A 33 12.82 -2.89 2.36
N LYS A 34 13.48 -3.70 1.51
CA LYS A 34 13.93 -3.23 0.18
C LYS A 34 12.76 -2.80 -0.71
N LEU A 35 11.60 -3.45 -0.57
CA LEU A 35 10.40 -3.25 -1.37
C LEU A 35 9.15 -3.36 -0.50
N ILE A 36 8.24 -2.39 -0.64
CA ILE A 36 6.92 -2.35 -0.04
C ILE A 36 5.87 -2.51 -1.14
N LEU A 37 4.83 -3.29 -0.89
CA LEU A 37 3.68 -3.43 -1.78
C LEU A 37 2.42 -2.97 -1.02
N THR A 38 1.75 -1.91 -1.49
CA THR A 38 0.50 -1.45 -0.88
C THR A 38 -0.69 -1.97 -1.67
N LEU A 39 -1.65 -2.60 -0.98
CA LEU A 39 -2.87 -3.11 -1.60
C LEU A 39 -4.03 -2.11 -1.42
N GLY A 40 -4.28 -1.29 -2.45
CA GLY A 40 -5.33 -0.29 -2.46
C GLY A 40 -5.00 1.04 -1.80
N ASN A 41 -6.00 1.93 -1.74
CA ASN A 41 -5.80 3.34 -1.39
C ASN A 41 -5.44 3.58 0.08
N THR A 42 -5.98 2.81 1.01
CA THR A 42 -5.76 3.04 2.45
C THR A 42 -4.28 2.88 2.83
N PRO A 43 -3.61 1.75 2.56
CA PRO A 43 -2.19 1.62 2.85
C PRO A 43 -1.32 2.53 1.99
N LEU A 44 -1.71 2.79 0.72
CA LEU A 44 -1.01 3.76 -0.13
C LEU A 44 -0.95 5.14 0.51
N LYS A 45 -2.11 5.67 0.95
CA LYS A 45 -2.18 6.96 1.63
C LYS A 45 -1.38 6.97 2.94
N ALA A 46 -1.40 5.88 3.70
CA ALA A 46 -0.67 5.78 4.95
C ALA A 46 0.85 5.87 4.75
N VAL A 47 1.40 5.12 3.80
CA VAL A 47 2.86 5.12 3.53
C VAL A 47 3.32 6.48 2.98
N PHE A 48 2.56 7.10 2.06
CA PHE A 48 2.87 8.44 1.56
C PHE A 48 2.78 9.51 2.67
N ALA A 49 1.78 9.42 3.56
CA ALA A 49 1.68 10.33 4.69
C ALA A 49 2.89 10.22 5.64
N LEU A 50 3.41 9.00 5.87
CA LEU A 50 4.62 8.78 6.67
C LEU A 50 5.88 9.35 6.01
N ALA A 51 5.94 9.35 4.67
CA ALA A 51 6.99 9.99 3.90
C ALA A 51 6.83 11.52 3.80
N GLY A 52 5.72 12.08 4.29
CA GLY A 52 5.43 13.52 4.15
C GLY A 52 5.04 13.93 2.72
N GLU A 53 4.62 12.98 1.88
CA GLU A 53 4.30 13.18 0.46
C GLU A 53 2.80 13.06 0.19
N LYS A 54 2.33 13.68 -0.90
CA LYS A 54 0.95 13.55 -1.35
C LYS A 54 0.76 12.21 -2.08
N PRO A 55 -0.21 11.36 -1.68
CA PRO A 55 -0.43 10.10 -2.35
C PRO A 55 -0.96 10.29 -3.78
N PRO A 56 -0.46 9.52 -4.76
CA PRO A 56 -0.96 9.55 -6.12
C PRO A 56 -2.33 8.86 -6.22
N ILE A 57 -2.98 9.03 -7.37
CA ILE A 57 -4.20 8.29 -7.68
C ILE A 57 -3.82 6.86 -8.06
N ILE A 58 -4.42 5.86 -7.39
CA ILE A 58 -4.09 4.45 -7.60
C ILE A 58 -4.13 4.04 -9.08
N GLY A 59 -5.11 4.53 -9.84
CA GLY A 59 -5.26 4.21 -11.27
C GLY A 59 -4.10 4.63 -12.16
N SER A 60 -3.30 5.61 -11.74
CA SER A 60 -2.08 6.03 -12.46
C SER A 60 -0.79 5.47 -11.86
N ALA A 61 -0.86 4.98 -10.63
CA ALA A 61 0.30 4.64 -9.81
C ALA A 61 0.52 3.13 -9.65
N HIS A 62 -0.51 2.31 -9.89
CA HIS A 62 -0.36 0.85 -9.79
C HIS A 62 0.69 0.32 -10.79
N GLY A 63 1.38 -0.76 -10.41
CA GLY A 63 2.34 -1.43 -11.28
C GLY A 63 3.61 -0.62 -11.58
N LYS A 64 3.91 0.43 -10.80
CA LYS A 64 5.09 1.30 -10.97
C LYS A 64 5.89 1.37 -9.69
N ILE A 65 7.20 1.53 -9.84
CA ILE A 65 8.12 1.76 -8.71
C ILE A 65 8.07 3.24 -8.33
N HIS A 66 7.84 3.49 -7.05
CA HIS A 66 7.97 4.77 -6.39
C HIS A 66 9.10 4.68 -5.37
N THR A 67 9.93 5.71 -5.29
CA THR A 67 10.92 5.83 -4.22
C THR A 67 10.40 6.81 -3.20
N LEU A 68 10.33 6.37 -1.95
CA LEU A 68 9.90 7.21 -0.82
C LEU A 68 11.04 7.33 0.18
N LEU A 69 11.16 8.51 0.79
CA LEU A 69 12.11 8.76 1.86
C LEU A 69 11.35 8.95 3.17
N MET A 70 11.65 8.12 4.17
CA MET A 70 11.08 8.25 5.51
C MET A 70 12.22 8.24 6.53
N GLU A 71 12.40 9.37 7.21
CA GLU A 71 13.46 9.57 8.23
C GLU A 71 14.87 9.18 7.76
N GLY A 72 15.20 9.50 6.51
CA GLY A 72 16.51 9.20 5.92
C GLY A 72 16.65 7.77 5.38
N VAL A 73 15.65 6.91 5.58
CA VAL A 73 15.60 5.56 4.99
C VAL A 73 14.82 5.61 3.69
N SER A 74 15.44 5.13 2.61
CA SER A 74 14.83 5.05 1.28
C SER A 74 14.13 3.71 1.09
N PHE A 75 12.89 3.75 0.61
CA PHE A 75 12.06 2.58 0.33
C PHE A 75 11.63 2.58 -1.12
N SER A 76 11.68 1.41 -1.76
CA SER A 76 10.94 1.20 -3.01
C SER A 76 9.52 0.76 -2.69
N LEU A 77 8.53 1.34 -3.35
CA LEU A 77 7.11 1.06 -3.18
C LEU A 77 6.50 0.75 -4.54
N ILE A 78 5.74 -0.35 -4.63
CA ILE A 78 4.87 -0.61 -5.79
C ILE A 78 3.41 -0.66 -5.30
N PRO A 79 2.58 0.34 -5.66
CA PRO A 79 1.16 0.30 -5.40
C PRO A 79 0.49 -0.78 -6.26
N LEU A 80 -0.49 -1.48 -5.68
CA LEU A 80 -1.31 -2.47 -6.36
C LEU A 80 -2.78 -2.21 -6.04
N TYR A 81 -3.68 -2.65 -6.92
CA TYR A 81 -5.10 -2.67 -6.58
C TYR A 81 -5.36 -3.63 -5.40
N HIS A 82 -6.37 -3.29 -4.59
CA HIS A 82 -6.79 -4.18 -3.52
C HIS A 82 -7.37 -5.47 -4.12
N PRO A 83 -7.06 -6.68 -3.59
CA PRO A 83 -7.57 -7.94 -4.10
C PRO A 83 -9.10 -7.99 -4.26
N ALA A 84 -9.83 -7.39 -3.31
CA ALA A 84 -11.29 -7.29 -3.37
C ALA A 84 -11.80 -6.53 -4.61
N SER A 85 -11.03 -5.62 -5.20
CA SER A 85 -11.42 -4.91 -6.43
C SER A 85 -11.63 -5.87 -7.60
N GLY A 86 -10.85 -6.95 -7.69
CA GLY A 86 -11.00 -7.98 -8.72
C GLY A 86 -12.24 -8.87 -8.53
N ILE A 87 -12.81 -8.91 -7.31
CA ILE A 87 -14.08 -9.60 -7.04
C ILE A 87 -15.24 -8.80 -7.63
N TYR A 88 -15.24 -7.47 -7.46
CA TYR A 88 -16.32 -6.60 -7.93
C TYR A 88 -16.17 -6.19 -9.40
N ASN A 89 -14.94 -6.06 -9.88
CA ASN A 89 -14.64 -5.69 -11.25
C ASN A 89 -13.66 -6.70 -11.84
N ARG A 90 -14.20 -7.72 -12.50
CA ARG A 90 -13.39 -8.80 -13.10
C ARG A 90 -12.44 -8.29 -14.19
N ALA A 91 -12.76 -7.17 -14.85
CA ALA A 91 -11.88 -6.57 -15.85
C ALA A 91 -10.56 -6.06 -15.26
N LEU A 92 -10.49 -5.81 -13.94
CA LEU A 92 -9.24 -5.45 -13.27
C LEU A 92 -8.32 -6.64 -13.01
N VAL A 93 -8.82 -7.88 -13.09
CA VAL A 93 -8.02 -9.07 -12.75
C VAL A 93 -6.82 -9.21 -13.67
N GLU A 94 -7.01 -8.97 -14.97
CA GLU A 94 -5.90 -9.02 -15.94
C GLU A 94 -4.81 -7.99 -15.60
N VAL A 95 -5.22 -6.76 -15.26
CA VAL A 95 -4.29 -5.70 -14.83
C VAL A 95 -3.57 -6.09 -13.54
N MET A 96 -4.29 -6.68 -12.57
CA MET A 96 -3.69 -7.13 -11.31
C MET A 96 -2.68 -8.28 -11.51
N GLU A 97 -2.94 -9.19 -12.45
CA GLU A 97 -2.02 -10.26 -12.82
C GLU A 97 -0.76 -9.71 -13.50
N GLN A 98 -0.92 -8.72 -14.39
CA GLN A 98 0.20 -8.02 -15.01
C GLN A 98 1.06 -7.29 -13.96
N ASP A 99 0.43 -6.57 -13.03
CA ASP A 99 1.13 -5.89 -11.94
C ASP A 99 1.88 -6.90 -11.04
N ALA A 100 1.27 -8.05 -10.74
CA ALA A 100 1.91 -9.11 -9.95
C ALA A 100 3.10 -9.74 -10.68
N ALA A 101 3.00 -9.95 -11.99
CA ALA A 101 4.12 -10.42 -12.81
C ALA A 101 5.28 -9.41 -12.83
N PHE A 102 4.97 -8.11 -12.93
CA PHE A 102 5.96 -7.04 -12.83
C PHE A 102 6.64 -7.01 -11.45
N VAL A 103 5.88 -7.14 -10.36
CA VAL A 103 6.47 -7.27 -9.01
C VAL A 103 7.41 -8.48 -8.95
N GLY A 104 7.02 -9.60 -9.56
CA GLY A 104 7.86 -10.80 -9.65
C GLY A 104 9.19 -10.54 -10.34
N SER A 105 9.22 -9.78 -11.44
CA SER A 105 10.47 -9.44 -12.13
C SER A 105 11.36 -8.51 -11.29
N VAL A 106 10.77 -7.50 -10.64
CA VAL A 106 11.51 -6.61 -9.72
C VAL A 106 12.12 -7.39 -8.55
N MET A 107 11.37 -8.33 -7.96
CA MET A 107 11.88 -9.17 -6.87
C MET A 107 13.07 -10.05 -7.28
N GLN A 108 13.13 -10.50 -8.54
CA GLN A 108 14.27 -11.28 -9.03
C GLN A 108 15.53 -10.40 -9.15
N THR A 109 15.38 -9.15 -9.61
CA THR A 109 16.48 -8.18 -9.66
C THR A 109 17.01 -7.83 -8.27
N LEU A 110 16.15 -7.73 -7.25
CA LEU A 110 16.55 -7.38 -5.86
C LEU A 110 17.26 -8.51 -5.10
N LYS A 111 17.16 -9.75 -5.59
CA LYS A 111 17.83 -10.94 -5.02
C LYS A 111 19.20 -11.21 -5.63
N SER A 112 19.50 -10.61 -6.78
CA SER A 112 20.80 -10.68 -7.46
C SER A 112 21.77 -9.70 -6.84
#